data_AF-A0A4Q3RTH5-F1
#
_entry.id   AF-A0A4Q3RTH5-F1
#
_cell.length_a   1.000
_cell.length_b   1.000
_cell.length_c   1.000
_cell.angle_alpha   90.00
_cell.angle_beta   90.00
_cell.angle_gamma   90.00
#
_symmetry.space_group_name_H-M   'P 1'
#
loop_
_entity.id
_entity.type
_entity.pdbx_description
1 polymer ?
#
loop_
_entity_poly.entity_id
_entity_poly.type
_entity_poly.pdbx_seq_one_letter_code
_entity_poly.pdbx_strand_id
1 'polypeptide(L)'
;MRQTHRKLLLLWSFCMCVSIWAAAQENLTGLNDSVINLSCGQACASLKFKVPHLKTTEDYQVVSIPFKPYPFTSPLGNALDLDIDDRYSDAITLPFPICFYGSPVAYNQIVMGSNGLLSFDVTNAGCYNAFRVDNAIPSAGTGIQCAIAGGDREASY
;
A
#
# COMPACT_ATOMS: atom_id res chain seq x y z
N MET A 1 42.90 -7.76 29.11
CA MET A 1 41.50 -7.89 29.58
C MET A 1 40.59 -6.68 29.28
N ARG A 2 41.05 -5.58 28.65
CA ARG A 2 40.24 -4.34 28.48
C ARG A 2 39.39 -4.26 27.19
N GLN A 3 39.59 -5.15 26.22
CA GLN A 3 38.90 -5.13 24.91
C GLN A 3 37.62 -5.98 24.86
N THR A 4 37.51 -7.02 25.68
CA THR A 4 36.36 -7.93 25.71
C THR A 4 35.10 -7.27 26.27
N HIS A 5 35.24 -6.34 27.22
CA HIS A 5 34.11 -5.61 27.81
C HIS A 5 33.47 -4.59 26.86
N ARG A 6 34.26 -3.94 25.99
CA ARG A 6 33.74 -2.97 24.99
C ARG A 6 32.89 -3.62 23.91
N LYS A 7 33.27 -4.84 23.47
CA LYS A 7 32.49 -5.63 22.50
C LYS A 7 31.19 -6.14 23.11
N LEU A 8 31.23 -6.56 24.39
CA LEU A 8 30.06 -7.04 25.10
C LEU A 8 29.03 -5.93 25.37
N LEU A 9 29.48 -4.71 25.67
CA LEU A 9 28.61 -3.53 25.82
C LEU A 9 27.93 -3.10 24.51
N LEU A 10 28.66 -3.15 23.38
CA LEU A 10 28.08 -2.86 22.05
C LEU A 10 27.04 -3.90 21.63
N LEU A 11 27.29 -5.19 21.90
CA LEU A 11 26.33 -6.27 21.66
C LEU A 11 25.06 -6.14 22.52
N TRP A 12 25.19 -5.69 23.78
CA TRP A 12 24.04 -5.48 24.66
C TRP A 12 23.21 -4.25 24.25
N SER A 13 23.88 -3.15 23.83
CA SER A 13 23.22 -1.95 23.29
C SER A 13 22.53 -2.20 21.95
N PHE A 14 23.06 -3.09 21.11
CA PHE A 14 22.42 -3.50 19.86
C PHE A 14 21.18 -4.38 20.11
N CYS A 15 21.21 -5.24 21.12
CA CYS A 15 20.09 -6.13 21.47
C CYS A 15 18.90 -5.39 22.11
N MET A 16 19.16 -4.34 22.90
CA MET A 16 18.09 -3.53 23.51
C MET A 16 17.39 -2.56 22.53
N CYS A 17 18.03 -2.23 21.40
CA CYS A 17 17.47 -1.30 20.40
C CYS A 17 16.53 -1.97 19.39
N VAL A 18 16.56 -3.31 19.28
CA VAL A 18 15.71 -4.09 18.36
C VAL A 18 14.55 -4.71 19.13
N SER A 19 13.81 -3.90 19.88
CA SER A 19 12.48 -4.27 20.35
C SER A 19 11.47 -3.71 19.35
N ILE A 20 11.29 -4.43 18.25
CA ILE A 20 10.20 -4.18 17.30
C ILE A 20 8.89 -4.55 17.98
N TRP A 21 8.10 -3.54 18.33
CA TRP A 21 6.72 -3.72 18.72
C TRP A 21 5.91 -3.98 17.46
N ALA A 22 5.58 -5.24 17.21
CA ALA A 22 4.55 -5.59 16.24
C ALA A 22 3.19 -5.51 16.94
N ALA A 23 2.44 -4.44 16.69
CA ALA A 23 1.03 -4.38 17.04
C ALA A 23 0.23 -4.83 15.81
N ALA A 24 -0.24 -6.08 15.80
CA ALA A 24 -1.29 -6.47 14.86
C ALA A 24 -2.60 -5.83 15.32
N GLN A 25 -3.27 -5.11 14.43
CA GLN A 25 -4.60 -4.58 14.71
C GLN A 25 -5.60 -5.74 14.48
N GLU A 26 -5.96 -6.42 15.55
CA GLU A 26 -6.99 -7.46 15.52
C GLU A 26 -8.35 -6.81 15.26
N ASN A 27 -8.80 -6.78 14.01
CA ASN A 27 -10.18 -6.45 13.72
C ASN A 27 -11.03 -7.72 13.95
N LEU A 28 -11.68 -7.78 15.11
CA LEU A 28 -12.60 -8.86 15.47
C LEU A 28 -13.84 -8.78 14.57
N THR A 29 -13.76 -9.35 13.38
CA THR A 29 -14.89 -9.43 12.47
C THR A 29 -15.84 -10.54 12.92
N GLY A 30 -17.15 -10.26 12.97
CA GLY A 30 -18.18 -11.27 13.21
C GLY A 30 -19.02 -11.15 14.49
N LEU A 31 -18.81 -10.13 15.33
CA LEU A 31 -19.69 -9.83 16.47
C LEU A 31 -20.43 -8.47 16.36
N ASN A 32 -20.11 -7.66 15.35
CA ASN A 32 -20.80 -6.39 15.14
C ASN A 32 -22.31 -6.66 15.00
N ASP A 33 -23.08 -5.97 15.85
CA ASP A 33 -24.55 -6.05 15.94
C ASP A 33 -25.14 -7.43 16.28
N SER A 34 -24.34 -8.34 16.86
CA SER A 34 -24.83 -9.64 17.31
C SER A 34 -25.47 -9.60 18.71
N VAL A 35 -26.62 -10.27 18.88
CA VAL A 35 -27.31 -10.42 20.17
C VAL A 35 -27.03 -11.81 20.74
N ILE A 36 -26.44 -11.86 21.94
CA ILE A 36 -26.14 -13.11 22.67
C ILE A 36 -27.17 -13.28 23.79
N ASN A 37 -28.08 -14.25 23.63
CA ASN A 37 -29.06 -14.59 24.67
C ASN A 37 -28.52 -15.67 25.61
N LEU A 38 -28.35 -15.31 26.88
CA LEU A 38 -27.99 -16.23 27.95
C LEU A 38 -29.24 -16.63 28.74
N SER A 39 -29.32 -17.91 29.11
CA SER A 39 -30.37 -18.38 30.01
C SER A 39 -30.16 -17.87 31.44
N CYS A 40 -31.24 -17.72 32.21
CA CYS A 40 -31.17 -17.20 33.56
C CYS A 40 -30.34 -18.13 34.46
N GLY A 41 -29.32 -17.57 35.14
CA GLY A 41 -28.36 -18.34 35.94
C GLY A 41 -27.09 -18.77 35.19
N GLN A 42 -26.99 -18.48 33.88
CA GLN A 42 -25.80 -18.78 33.10
C GLN A 42 -24.82 -17.59 33.10
N ALA A 43 -23.69 -17.74 33.79
CA ALA A 43 -22.70 -16.67 33.95
C ALA A 43 -21.77 -16.47 32.74
N CYS A 44 -21.58 -17.50 31.91
CA CYS A 44 -20.63 -17.48 30.78
C CYS A 44 -21.21 -18.15 29.52
N ALA A 45 -20.81 -17.68 28.35
CA ALA A 45 -20.98 -18.37 27.06
C ALA A 45 -19.66 -18.41 26.29
N SER A 46 -19.41 -19.55 25.63
CA SER A 46 -18.25 -19.72 24.75
C SER A 46 -18.56 -19.16 23.37
N LEU A 47 -17.80 -18.14 22.97
CA LEU A 47 -17.85 -17.57 21.62
C LEU A 47 -16.75 -18.20 20.76
N LYS A 48 -17.12 -18.69 19.57
CA LYS A 48 -16.17 -19.16 18.57
C LYS A 48 -16.09 -18.13 17.47
N PHE A 49 -14.90 -17.60 17.22
CA PHE A 49 -14.63 -16.70 16.13
C PHE A 49 -13.52 -17.28 15.25
N LYS A 50 -13.55 -16.92 13.97
CA LYS A 50 -12.47 -17.20 13.04
C LYS A 50 -11.65 -15.93 12.92
N VAL A 51 -10.39 -15.99 13.34
CA VAL A 51 -9.45 -14.91 13.04
C VAL A 51 -9.40 -14.80 11.50
N PRO A 52 -9.70 -13.62 10.93
CA PRO A 52 -9.60 -13.44 9.49
C PRO A 52 -8.17 -13.74 9.05
N HIS A 53 -8.00 -14.13 7.78
CA HIS A 53 -6.66 -14.38 7.26
C HIS A 53 -5.88 -13.06 7.28
N LEU A 54 -5.03 -12.88 8.29
CA LEU A 54 -4.13 -11.74 8.39
C LEU A 54 -3.13 -11.85 7.26
N LYS A 55 -3.25 -10.97 6.27
CA LYS A 55 -2.29 -10.87 5.17
C LYS A 55 -1.29 -9.79 5.54
N THR A 56 0.00 -10.08 5.36
CA THR A 56 1.02 -9.03 5.40
C THR A 56 0.86 -8.15 4.17
N THR A 57 1.43 -6.94 4.21
CA THR A 57 1.46 -6.02 3.07
C THR A 57 2.72 -6.23 2.24
N GLU A 58 3.41 -7.36 2.38
CA GLU A 58 4.72 -7.62 1.76
C GLU A 58 4.55 -8.22 0.37
N ASP A 59 3.48 -9.00 0.16
CA ASP A 59 3.20 -9.71 -1.09
C ASP A 59 1.80 -9.43 -1.60
N TYR A 60 1.69 -9.26 -2.93
CA TYR A 60 0.43 -8.99 -3.60
C TYR A 60 0.22 -10.02 -4.71
N GLN A 61 -1.00 -10.52 -4.80
CA GLN A 61 -1.45 -11.38 -5.89
C GLN A 61 -2.55 -10.67 -6.67
N VAL A 62 -2.36 -10.56 -7.99
CA VAL A 62 -3.41 -10.09 -8.88
C VAL A 62 -4.43 -11.21 -9.06
N VAL A 63 -5.69 -10.91 -8.70
CA VAL A 63 -6.81 -11.85 -8.86
C VAL A 63 -7.86 -11.15 -9.71
N SER A 64 -8.28 -11.81 -10.79
CA SER A 64 -9.34 -11.28 -11.65
C SER A 64 -10.68 -11.29 -10.91
N ILE A 65 -11.42 -10.19 -11.01
CA ILE A 65 -12.77 -10.05 -10.50
C ILE A 65 -13.71 -9.72 -11.67
N PRO A 66 -15.01 -10.09 -11.60
CA PRO A 66 -15.98 -9.63 -12.57
C PRO A 66 -15.99 -8.10 -12.64
N PHE A 67 -15.98 -7.56 -13.85
CA PHE A 67 -16.03 -6.11 -14.06
C PHE A 67 -17.31 -5.53 -13.45
N LYS A 68 -17.14 -4.66 -12.45
CA LYS A 68 -18.23 -3.95 -11.77
C LYS A 68 -17.82 -2.48 -11.61
N PRO A 69 -17.95 -1.66 -12.66
CA PRO A 69 -17.48 -0.29 -12.62
C PRO A 69 -18.27 0.50 -11.57
N TYR A 70 -17.57 1.40 -10.88
CA TYR A 70 -18.24 2.43 -10.12
C TYR A 70 -18.97 3.34 -11.13
N PRO A 71 -20.26 3.66 -10.92
CA PRO A 71 -20.97 4.54 -11.84
C PRO A 71 -20.29 5.91 -11.82
N PHE A 72 -19.68 6.31 -12.94
CA PHE A 72 -18.99 7.61 -13.14
C PHE A 72 -19.94 8.82 -13.11
N THR A 73 -21.02 8.71 -12.34
CA THR A 73 -22.11 9.67 -12.19
C THR A 73 -22.02 10.42 -10.86
N SER A 74 -20.99 10.14 -10.04
CA SER A 74 -20.80 10.85 -8.77
C SER A 74 -20.46 12.32 -9.05
N PRO A 75 -21.30 13.27 -8.60
CA PRO A 75 -21.02 14.70 -8.75
C PRO A 75 -19.82 15.16 -7.91
N LEU A 76 -19.26 14.28 -7.06
CA LEU A 76 -18.07 14.53 -6.23
C LEU A 76 -16.79 13.90 -6.81
N GLY A 77 -16.83 13.37 -8.03
CA GLY A 77 -15.63 12.86 -8.69
C GLY A 77 -14.65 14.00 -8.99
N ASN A 78 -13.37 13.82 -8.64
CA ASN A 78 -12.31 14.71 -9.08
C ASN A 78 -11.85 14.29 -10.47
N ALA A 79 -12.07 15.15 -11.47
CA ALA A 79 -11.43 14.99 -12.77
C ALA A 79 -9.92 15.15 -12.57
N LEU A 80 -9.14 14.20 -13.11
CA LEU A 80 -7.69 14.26 -13.12
C LEU A 80 -7.24 14.67 -14.51
N ASP A 81 -6.28 15.58 -14.57
CA ASP A 81 -5.70 16.05 -15.83
C ASP A 81 -4.67 15.01 -16.31
N LEU A 82 -5.16 14.03 -17.07
CA LEU A 82 -4.38 12.96 -17.71
C LEU A 82 -4.59 12.98 -19.24
N ASP A 83 -4.90 14.15 -19.77
CA ASP A 83 -5.13 14.40 -21.19
C ASP A 83 -3.81 14.50 -22.01
N ILE A 84 -2.69 14.76 -21.32
CA ILE A 84 -1.35 14.76 -21.91
C ILE A 84 -0.81 13.31 -21.94
N ASP A 85 -0.47 12.86 -23.15
CA ASP A 85 0.16 11.57 -23.37
C ASP A 85 1.55 11.46 -22.69
N ASP A 86 1.91 10.26 -22.28
CA ASP A 86 3.12 9.94 -21.53
C ASP A 86 3.44 10.88 -20.35
N ARG A 87 2.44 11.26 -19.56
CA ARG A 87 2.60 12.19 -18.43
C ARG A 87 1.97 11.62 -17.16
N TYR A 88 2.69 11.76 -16.05
CA TYR A 88 2.13 11.58 -14.72
C TYR A 88 1.38 12.84 -14.29
N SER A 89 0.24 12.67 -13.62
CA SER A 89 -0.51 13.73 -12.96
C SER A 89 0.31 14.43 -11.87
N ASP A 90 -0.23 15.53 -11.35
CA ASP A 90 0.16 16.03 -10.03
C ASP A 90 -0.10 14.98 -8.93
N ALA A 91 0.50 15.19 -7.76
CA ALA A 91 0.28 14.33 -6.60
C ALA A 91 -1.17 14.44 -6.08
N ILE A 92 -1.85 13.31 -6.00
CA ILE A 92 -3.23 13.19 -5.54
C ILE A 92 -3.23 12.68 -4.11
N THR A 93 -3.89 13.41 -3.20
CA THR A 93 -4.02 13.00 -1.80
C THR A 93 -5.17 12.02 -1.63
N LEU A 94 -4.88 10.87 -1.03
CA LEU A 94 -5.86 9.85 -0.70
C LEU A 94 -6.59 10.19 0.61
N PRO A 95 -7.88 9.84 0.74
CA PRO A 95 -8.64 10.07 1.97
C PRO A 95 -8.25 9.12 3.12
N PHE A 96 -7.35 8.16 2.86
CA PHE A 96 -6.82 7.22 3.86
C PHE A 96 -5.39 6.80 3.49
N PRO A 97 -4.57 6.41 4.49
CA PRO A 97 -3.24 5.86 4.26
C PRO A 97 -3.29 4.40 3.78
N ILE A 98 -2.34 4.02 2.93
CA ILE A 98 -2.18 2.68 2.35
C ILE A 98 -0.77 2.16 2.63
N CYS A 99 -0.66 0.94 3.16
CA CYS A 99 0.61 0.23 3.24
C CYS A 99 0.81 -0.63 2.00
N PHE A 100 1.98 -0.53 1.35
CA PHE A 100 2.28 -1.22 0.09
C PHE A 100 3.70 -1.82 0.11
N TYR A 101 3.83 -3.09 -0.28
CA TYR A 101 5.07 -3.89 -0.31
C TYR A 101 5.97 -3.79 0.94
N GLY A 102 5.36 -3.87 2.12
CA GLY A 102 6.10 -3.87 3.38
C GLY A 102 6.81 -2.55 3.67
N SER A 103 6.44 -1.47 2.96
CA SER A 103 6.99 -0.13 3.22
C SER A 103 6.85 0.24 4.70
N PRO A 104 7.92 0.77 5.33
CA PRO A 104 7.87 1.20 6.73
C PRO A 104 7.00 2.46 6.92
N VAL A 105 6.60 3.12 5.83
CA VAL A 105 5.74 4.30 5.82
C VAL A 105 4.46 4.01 5.03
N ALA A 106 3.32 4.37 5.60
CA ALA A 106 2.06 4.31 4.89
C ALA A 106 1.96 5.49 3.89
N TYR A 107 1.61 5.19 2.65
CA TYR A 107 1.43 6.16 1.58
C TYR A 107 0.05 6.80 1.68
N ASN A 108 -0.01 8.12 1.61
CA ASN A 108 -1.25 8.89 1.60
C ASN A 108 -1.43 9.70 0.31
N GLN A 109 -0.52 9.54 -0.64
CA GLN A 109 -0.53 10.22 -1.92
C GLN A 109 -0.14 9.26 -3.03
N ILE A 110 -0.62 9.55 -4.23
CA ILE A 110 -0.34 8.80 -5.45
C ILE A 110 -0.11 9.77 -6.60
N VAL A 111 0.48 9.27 -7.67
CA VAL A 111 0.40 9.86 -9.01
C VAL A 111 -0.17 8.81 -9.97
N MET A 112 -0.94 9.28 -10.95
CA MET A 112 -1.47 8.43 -12.02
C MET A 112 -0.81 8.83 -13.35
N GLY A 113 -0.52 7.87 -14.20
CA GLY A 113 0.03 8.08 -15.53
C GLY A 113 -1.02 7.86 -16.61
N SER A 114 -0.91 8.61 -17.72
CA SER A 114 -1.77 8.45 -18.91
C SER A 114 -1.74 7.03 -19.48
N ASN A 115 -0.64 6.29 -19.30
CA ASN A 115 -0.52 4.88 -19.69
C ASN A 115 -1.11 3.88 -18.68
N GLY A 116 -1.97 4.35 -17.76
CA GLY A 116 -2.71 3.49 -16.82
C GLY A 116 -1.89 2.97 -15.64
N LEU A 117 -0.76 3.61 -15.34
CA LEU A 117 0.06 3.30 -14.16
C LEU A 117 -0.35 4.14 -12.96
N LEU A 118 -0.28 3.54 -11.77
CA LEU A 118 -0.41 4.22 -10.49
C LEU A 118 0.88 4.01 -9.70
N SER A 119 1.44 5.08 -9.16
CA SER A 119 2.63 5.02 -8.30
C SER A 119 2.38 5.74 -6.98
N PHE A 120 2.94 5.20 -5.90
CA PHE A 120 3.02 5.87 -4.60
C PHE A 120 4.26 6.76 -4.48
N ASP A 121 5.18 6.70 -5.45
CA ASP A 121 6.32 7.60 -5.53
C ASP A 121 5.88 8.93 -6.17
N VAL A 122 5.55 9.90 -5.32
CA VAL A 122 5.10 11.25 -5.73
C VAL A 122 6.19 12.07 -6.39
N THR A 123 7.46 11.63 -6.37
CA THR A 123 8.53 12.33 -7.12
C THR A 123 8.32 12.25 -8.63
N ASN A 124 7.46 11.34 -9.09
CA ASN A 124 7.05 11.22 -10.48
C ASN A 124 6.00 12.26 -10.91
N ALA A 125 5.49 13.12 -10.03
CA ALA A 125 4.48 14.12 -10.39
C ALA A 125 4.98 15.01 -11.54
N GLY A 126 4.19 15.11 -12.61
CA GLY A 126 4.55 15.85 -13.82
C GLY A 126 5.68 15.25 -14.67
N CYS A 127 6.23 14.10 -14.28
CA CYS A 127 7.31 13.44 -15.04
C CYS A 127 6.79 12.64 -16.24
N TYR A 128 7.72 12.19 -17.09
CA TYR A 128 7.41 11.32 -18.23
C TYR A 128 6.90 9.96 -17.73
N ASN A 129 5.79 9.49 -18.29
CA ASN A 129 5.19 8.20 -18.00
C ASN A 129 5.30 7.31 -19.24
N ALA A 130 6.45 6.67 -19.45
CA ALA A 130 6.67 5.86 -20.65
C ALA A 130 5.63 4.74 -20.81
N PHE A 131 5.33 4.35 -22.05
CA PHE A 131 4.50 3.18 -22.34
C PHE A 131 5.14 1.83 -21.92
N ARG A 132 6.48 1.79 -21.78
CA ARG A 132 7.24 0.57 -21.47
C ARG A 132 7.21 0.25 -19.98
N VAL A 133 6.60 -0.88 -19.63
CA VAL A 133 6.58 -1.40 -18.25
C VAL A 133 7.58 -2.54 -18.12
N ASP A 134 8.71 -2.28 -17.45
CA ASP A 134 9.78 -3.27 -17.30
C ASP A 134 9.63 -4.15 -16.04
N ASN A 135 8.90 -3.68 -15.03
CA ASN A 135 8.69 -4.38 -13.77
C ASN A 135 7.31 -5.07 -13.74
N ALA A 136 7.22 -6.18 -13.02
CA ALA A 136 5.92 -6.79 -12.71
C ALA A 136 5.00 -5.78 -12.01
N ILE A 137 3.70 -5.82 -12.33
CA ILE A 137 2.68 -5.02 -11.66
C ILE A 137 1.78 -5.97 -10.84
N PRO A 138 1.59 -5.69 -9.55
CA PRO A 138 2.22 -4.64 -8.77
C PRO A 138 3.69 -4.98 -8.43
N SER A 139 4.51 -3.97 -8.06
CA SER A 139 5.88 -4.18 -7.56
C SER A 139 6.25 -3.15 -6.50
N ALA A 140 7.25 -3.49 -5.67
CA ALA A 140 7.86 -2.59 -4.68
C ALA A 140 8.72 -1.48 -5.29
N GLY A 141 8.98 -1.54 -6.60
CA GLY A 141 9.75 -0.52 -7.31
C GLY A 141 8.97 0.79 -7.44
N THR A 142 9.67 1.86 -7.76
CA THR A 142 9.12 3.22 -7.94
C THR A 142 8.31 3.39 -9.23
N GLY A 143 8.12 2.30 -9.99
CA GLY A 143 7.51 2.29 -11.31
C GLY A 143 8.51 2.73 -12.39
N ILE A 144 7.99 3.28 -13.49
CA ILE A 144 8.79 4.02 -14.46
C ILE A 144 9.06 5.37 -13.78
N GLN A 145 10.27 5.55 -13.24
CA GLN A 145 10.64 6.83 -12.64
C GLN A 145 10.61 7.95 -13.69
N CYS A 146 10.87 9.20 -13.28
CA CYS A 146 11.27 10.29 -14.17
C CYS A 146 12.48 9.89 -15.05
N ALA A 147 12.27 8.96 -15.98
CA ALA A 147 13.20 8.62 -17.02
C ALA A 147 13.29 9.90 -17.82
N ILE A 148 14.48 10.48 -17.82
CA ILE A 148 14.85 11.40 -18.89
C ILE A 148 14.57 10.57 -20.15
N ALA A 149 13.54 10.98 -20.90
CA ALA A 149 13.27 10.42 -22.22
C ALA A 149 14.53 10.68 -23.05
N GLY A 150 15.48 9.75 -22.99
CA GLY A 150 16.53 9.60 -23.97
C GLY A 150 15.81 9.17 -25.23
N GLY A 151 15.49 10.18 -26.04
CA GLY A 151 14.66 10.17 -27.24
C GLY A 151 14.34 8.85 -27.90
N ASP A 152 13.07 8.70 -28.22
CA ASP A 152 12.67 8.25 -29.55
C ASP A 152 11.65 9.23 -30.14
N ARG A 153 11.70 9.29 -31.46
CA ARG A 153 11.18 10.35 -32.30
C ARG A 153 9.65 10.35 -32.29
N GLU A 154 9.09 11.49 -32.66
CA GLU A 154 7.91 11.51 -33.53
C GLU A 154 7.97 10.31 -34.49
N ALA A 155 7.11 9.33 -34.28
CA ALA A 155 6.64 8.51 -35.39
C ALA A 155 5.55 9.35 -36.07
N SER A 156 5.98 10.23 -36.97
CA SER A 156 5.09 10.85 -37.96
C SER A 156 4.33 9.75 -38.69
N TYR A 157 3.03 9.94 -38.89
CA TYR A 157 2.36 9.41 -40.08
C TYR A 157 2.81 10.21 -41.29
#